data_AF-A0A9W9FRN5-F1
#
_entry.id   AF-A0A9W9FRN5-F1
#
_cell.length_a   1.000
_cell.length_b   1.000
_cell.length_c   1.000
_cell.angle_alpha   90.00
_cell.angle_beta   90.00
_cell.angle_gamma   90.00
#
_symmetry.space_group_name_H-M   'P 1'
#
loop_
_entity.id
_entity.type
_entity.pdbx_description
1 polymer ?
#
loop_
_entity_poly.entity_id
_entity_poly.type
_entity_poly.pdbx_seq_one_letter_code
_entity_poly.pdbx_strand_id
1 'polypeptide(L)'
;MTESNSHPPPQTAASPSPPPPAPISQTPGPRASRLHQVFDQALARTLRANSYANFASCFPTPARHVPASLESVWRQLNAKLEESARAEFDEIIAERKAVKHLNELDRLVGEAKARKDHEGENGDEGQRKTAPHTLGAEDLYKAHLTPYLQEAQSTLNDRLQVTHAQNAELAQTVQAQRLEIEKLLSHVESVVADLEGAATAATQFSKEHHLRQDAVQMDKEVNAQPGL
;
A
#
# COMPACT_ATOMS: atom_id res chain seq x y z
N MET A 1 0.70 66.06 14.91
CA MET A 1 0.93 64.71 15.46
C MET A 1 -0.01 63.77 14.74
N THR A 2 0.48 63.13 13.69
CA THR A 2 -0.26 62.22 12.80
C THR A 2 0.55 60.94 12.76
N GLU A 3 0.13 59.93 13.53
CA GLU A 3 0.78 58.62 13.55
C GLU A 3 0.30 57.80 12.35
N SER A 4 1.26 57.43 11.49
CA SER A 4 1.05 56.58 10.33
C SER A 4 1.37 55.14 10.73
N ASN A 5 0.31 54.33 10.91
CA ASN A 5 0.41 52.91 11.22
C ASN A 5 0.75 52.13 9.94
N SER A 6 1.99 51.68 9.81
CA SER A 6 2.49 50.89 8.66
C SER A 6 2.72 49.44 9.09
N HIS A 7 1.75 48.57 8.79
CA HIS A 7 1.88 47.12 8.87
C HIS A 7 2.50 46.59 7.56
N PRO A 8 3.57 45.76 7.59
CA PRO A 8 4.05 45.07 6.40
C PRO A 8 3.18 43.83 6.11
N PRO A 9 2.95 43.47 4.84
CA PRO A 9 2.22 42.25 4.49
C PRO A 9 3.10 41.01 4.73
N PRO A 10 2.52 39.86 5.14
CA PRO A 10 3.26 38.62 5.31
C PRO A 10 3.72 38.06 3.96
N GLN A 11 5.01 37.70 3.93
CA GLN A 11 5.73 37.18 2.78
C GLN A 11 5.22 35.79 2.38
N THR A 12 5.18 35.62 1.06
CA THR A 12 4.85 34.43 0.27
C THR A 12 5.48 33.13 0.78
N ALA A 13 4.65 32.16 1.16
CA ALA A 13 5.05 30.75 1.23
C ALA A 13 5.04 30.17 -0.19
N ALA A 14 6.22 30.02 -0.78
CA ALA A 14 6.40 29.29 -2.02
C ALA A 14 6.06 27.80 -1.79
N SER A 15 5.10 27.28 -2.55
CA SER A 15 4.73 25.87 -2.58
C SER A 15 5.93 25.01 -3.04
N PRO A 16 6.30 23.91 -2.35
CA PRO A 16 7.37 23.04 -2.81
C PRO A 16 6.90 22.27 -4.06
N SER A 17 7.66 22.39 -5.15
CA SER A 17 7.42 21.64 -6.40
C SER A 17 7.29 20.13 -6.14
N PRO A 18 6.37 19.43 -6.85
CA PRO A 18 6.22 17.99 -6.71
C PRO A 18 7.49 17.25 -7.18
N PRO A 19 7.81 16.09 -6.58
CA PRO A 19 8.96 15.29 -6.98
C PRO A 19 8.88 14.89 -8.46
N PRO A 20 10.01 14.75 -9.16
CA PRO A 20 10.04 14.44 -10.57
C PRO A 20 9.26 13.14 -10.85
N PRO A 21 8.43 13.12 -11.90
CA PRO A 21 7.65 11.93 -12.26
C PRO A 21 8.60 10.76 -12.48
N ALA A 22 8.23 9.60 -11.93
CA ALA A 22 8.99 8.36 -12.07
C ALA A 22 9.37 8.15 -13.55
N PRO A 23 10.62 7.78 -13.86
CA PRO A 23 11.09 7.68 -15.23
C PRO A 23 10.18 6.73 -16.00
N ILE A 24 9.51 7.28 -17.01
CA ILE A 24 8.71 6.51 -17.97
C ILE A 24 9.57 5.35 -18.47
N SER A 25 9.00 4.14 -18.47
CA SER A 25 9.67 2.89 -18.89
C SER A 25 10.28 2.92 -20.32
N GLN A 26 10.07 4.01 -21.05
CA GLN A 26 10.52 4.27 -22.41
C GLN A 26 11.79 5.14 -22.48
N THR A 27 12.21 5.81 -21.40
CA THR A 27 13.46 6.57 -21.41
C THR A 27 14.64 5.61 -21.44
N PRO A 28 15.60 5.73 -22.38
CA PRO A 28 16.76 4.85 -22.44
C PRO A 28 17.59 4.92 -21.15
N GLY A 29 17.69 3.79 -20.44
CA GLY A 29 18.62 3.60 -19.33
C GLY A 29 20.07 3.43 -19.80
N PRO A 30 21.03 3.30 -18.88
CA PRO A 30 22.46 3.31 -19.21
C PRO A 30 22.84 2.19 -20.19
N ARG A 31 22.22 1.01 -20.08
CA ARG A 31 22.45 -0.09 -21.01
C ARG A 31 21.80 0.12 -22.37
N ALA A 32 20.59 0.66 -22.41
CA ALA A 32 19.91 1.01 -23.66
C ALA A 32 20.68 2.09 -24.43
N SER A 33 21.13 3.15 -23.75
CA SER A 33 21.97 4.19 -24.36
C SER A 33 23.28 3.64 -24.94
N ARG A 34 23.92 2.69 -24.23
CA ARG A 34 25.12 2.00 -24.74
C ARG A 34 24.82 1.16 -25.98
N LEU A 35 23.66 0.51 -26.05
CA LEU A 35 23.25 -0.25 -27.24
C LEU A 35 23.15 0.66 -28.46
N HIS A 36 22.46 1.80 -28.34
CA HIS A 36 22.38 2.82 -29.39
C HIS A 36 23.78 3.32 -29.80
N GLN A 37 24.62 3.65 -28.81
CA GLN A 37 25.97 4.14 -29.05
C GLN A 37 26.86 3.13 -29.82
N VAL A 38 26.81 1.85 -29.44
CA VAL A 38 27.58 0.80 -30.11
C VAL A 38 27.09 0.59 -31.55
N PHE A 39 25.78 0.63 -31.76
CA PHE A 39 25.18 0.55 -33.09
C PHE A 39 25.63 1.71 -33.98
N ASP A 40 25.53 2.95 -33.51
CA ASP A 40 25.96 4.14 -34.25
C ASP A 40 27.44 4.08 -34.62
N GLN A 41 28.29 3.65 -33.68
CA GLN A 41 29.72 3.49 -33.93
C GLN A 41 30.02 2.40 -34.95
N ALA A 42 29.32 1.26 -34.87
CA ALA A 42 29.48 0.16 -35.81
C ALA A 42 29.03 0.55 -37.23
N LEU A 43 27.90 1.25 -37.35
CA LEU A 43 27.38 1.74 -38.63
C LEU A 43 28.35 2.76 -39.24
N ALA A 44 28.80 3.75 -38.47
CA ALA A 44 29.77 4.73 -38.93
C ALA A 44 31.10 4.10 -39.37
N ARG A 45 31.57 3.06 -38.66
CA ARG A 45 32.78 2.32 -39.03
C ARG A 45 32.60 1.53 -40.33
N THR A 46 31.43 0.95 -40.53
CA THR A 46 31.07 0.20 -41.75
C THR A 46 31.05 1.14 -42.97
N LEU A 47 30.38 2.29 -42.83
CA LEU A 47 30.32 3.30 -43.89
C LEU A 47 31.71 3.87 -44.22
N ARG A 48 32.56 4.08 -43.20
CA ARG A 48 33.95 4.54 -43.41
C ARG A 48 34.81 3.52 -44.14
N ALA A 49 34.62 2.23 -43.89
CA ALA A 49 35.34 1.17 -44.60
C ALA A 49 34.99 1.15 -46.10
N ASN A 50 33.75 1.48 -46.45
CA ASN A 50 33.31 1.71 -47.83
C ASN A 50 33.70 3.12 -48.33
N SER A 51 34.99 3.41 -48.35
CA SER A 51 35.52 4.66 -48.91
C SER A 51 35.33 4.70 -50.43
N TYR A 52 35.17 5.90 -50.99
CA TYR A 52 35.07 6.08 -52.45
C TYR A 52 36.31 5.51 -53.17
N ALA A 53 37.51 5.60 -52.58
CA ALA A 53 38.72 5.05 -53.17
C ALA A 53 38.65 3.51 -53.30
N ASN A 54 38.16 2.82 -52.26
CA ASN A 54 37.95 1.37 -52.30
C ASN A 54 36.87 1.01 -53.34
N PHE A 55 35.77 1.75 -53.37
CA PHE A 55 34.68 1.53 -54.31
C PHE A 55 35.09 1.74 -55.77
N ALA A 56 35.77 2.85 -56.08
CA ALA A 56 36.25 3.17 -57.41
C ALA A 56 37.32 2.20 -57.91
N SER A 57 38.13 1.63 -57.02
CA SER A 57 39.13 0.61 -57.38
C SER A 57 38.52 -0.66 -57.97
N CYS A 58 37.30 -1.02 -57.55
CA CYS A 58 36.55 -2.16 -58.08
C CYS A 58 35.90 -1.87 -59.45
N PHE A 59 35.77 -0.59 -59.83
CA PHE A 59 35.15 -0.13 -61.08
C PHE A 59 36.08 0.80 -61.87
N PRO A 60 37.22 0.31 -62.38
CA PRO A 60 38.25 1.15 -63.00
C PRO A 60 37.79 1.85 -64.29
N THR A 61 36.92 1.21 -65.09
CA THR A 61 36.42 1.79 -66.35
C THR A 61 35.44 2.95 -66.10
N PRO A 62 34.39 2.80 -65.27
CA PRO A 62 33.53 3.94 -64.89
C PRO A 62 34.27 5.05 -64.15
N ALA A 63 35.24 4.72 -63.29
CA ALA A 63 36.02 5.71 -62.55
C ALA A 63 36.83 6.65 -63.47
N ARG A 64 37.24 6.17 -64.64
CA ARG A 64 37.97 6.98 -65.64
C ARG A 64 37.05 7.80 -66.53
N HIS A 65 35.93 7.23 -66.96
CA HIS A 65 35.08 7.86 -67.99
C HIS A 65 33.93 8.68 -67.41
N VAL A 66 33.43 8.32 -66.22
CA VAL A 66 32.28 8.98 -65.59
C VAL A 66 32.43 9.07 -64.05
N PRO A 67 33.47 9.75 -63.54
CA PRO A 67 33.75 9.79 -62.09
C PRO A 67 32.62 10.44 -61.28
N ALA A 68 31.98 11.50 -61.81
CA ALA A 68 30.91 12.22 -61.13
C ALA A 68 29.65 11.36 -60.91
N SER A 69 29.25 10.57 -61.92
CA SER A 69 28.11 9.66 -61.78
C SER A 69 28.42 8.51 -60.83
N LEU A 70 29.67 7.98 -60.86
CA LEU A 70 30.09 6.93 -59.94
C LEU A 70 30.11 7.42 -58.48
N GLU A 71 30.58 8.65 -58.25
CA GLU A 71 30.57 9.28 -56.92
C GLU A 71 29.14 9.53 -56.41
N SER A 72 28.24 9.94 -57.30
CA SER A 72 26.81 10.08 -57.00
C SER A 72 26.19 8.75 -56.57
N VAL A 73 26.43 7.66 -57.32
CA VAL A 73 25.93 6.32 -56.99
C VAL A 73 26.49 5.85 -55.64
N TRP A 74 27.79 6.02 -55.40
CA TRP A 74 28.41 5.67 -54.12
C TRP A 74 27.79 6.44 -52.94
N ARG A 75 27.59 7.76 -53.08
CA ARG A 75 26.92 8.58 -52.05
C ARG A 75 25.49 8.11 -51.80
N GLN A 76 24.73 7.85 -52.86
CA GLN A 76 23.34 7.40 -52.75
C GLN A 76 23.26 6.02 -52.10
N LEU A 77 24.16 5.09 -52.43
CA LEU A 77 24.24 3.77 -51.81
C LEU A 77 24.53 3.89 -50.32
N ASN A 78 25.55 4.66 -49.92
CA ASN A 78 25.90 4.83 -48.52
C ASN A 78 24.80 5.53 -47.73
N ALA A 79 24.16 6.56 -48.31
CA ALA A 79 23.04 7.25 -47.69
C ALA A 79 21.84 6.31 -47.48
N LYS A 80 21.49 5.50 -48.50
CA LYS A 80 20.38 4.54 -48.38
C LYS A 80 20.70 3.41 -47.41
N LEU A 81 21.92 2.91 -47.40
CA LEU A 81 22.36 1.92 -46.43
C LEU A 81 22.26 2.47 -44.99
N GLU A 82 22.71 3.70 -44.76
CA GLU A 82 22.60 4.35 -43.46
C GLU A 82 21.14 4.54 -43.02
N GLU A 83 20.32 5.10 -43.90
CA GLU A 83 18.89 5.35 -43.63
C GLU A 83 18.14 4.05 -43.34
N SER A 84 18.29 3.03 -44.20
CA SER A 84 17.65 1.73 -44.00
C SER A 84 18.15 1.03 -42.74
N ALA A 85 19.46 1.02 -42.47
CA ALA A 85 19.99 0.38 -41.27
C ALA A 85 19.46 1.02 -39.98
N ARG A 86 19.36 2.36 -39.94
CA ARG A 86 18.79 3.08 -38.79
C ARG A 86 17.30 2.78 -38.62
N ALA A 87 16.52 2.83 -39.71
CA ALA A 87 15.10 2.55 -39.67
C ALA A 87 14.80 1.12 -39.18
N GLU A 88 15.49 0.13 -39.72
CA GLU A 88 15.34 -1.28 -39.30
C GLU A 88 15.76 -1.48 -37.83
N PHE A 89 16.82 -0.81 -37.39
CA PHE A 89 17.25 -0.88 -36.00
C PHE A 89 16.21 -0.30 -35.03
N ASP A 90 15.65 0.86 -35.35
CA ASP A 90 14.60 1.49 -34.55
C ASP A 90 13.32 0.63 -34.53
N GLU A 91 12.96 0.03 -35.66
CA GLU A 91 11.84 -0.92 -35.76
C GLU A 91 12.07 -2.15 -34.86
N ILE A 92 13.25 -2.78 -34.94
CA ILE A 92 13.60 -3.93 -34.10
C ILE A 92 13.57 -3.57 -32.61
N ILE A 93 14.09 -2.39 -32.24
CA ILE A 93 14.06 -1.91 -30.85
C ILE A 93 12.62 -1.74 -30.37
N ALA A 94 11.75 -1.18 -31.21
CA ALA A 94 10.35 -0.95 -30.87
C ALA A 94 9.56 -2.28 -30.78
N GLU A 95 9.69 -3.15 -31.78
CA GLU A 95 9.02 -4.45 -31.86
C GLU A 95 9.36 -5.32 -30.65
N ARG A 96 10.65 -5.41 -30.31
CA ARG A 96 11.14 -6.21 -29.19
C ARG A 96 11.03 -5.51 -27.85
N LYS A 97 10.56 -4.24 -27.83
CA LYS A 97 10.51 -3.39 -26.64
C LYS A 97 11.85 -3.40 -25.90
N ALA A 98 12.95 -3.32 -26.64
CA ALA A 98 14.29 -3.58 -26.11
C ALA A 98 14.65 -2.62 -24.96
N VAL A 99 14.29 -1.33 -25.09
CA VAL A 99 14.52 -0.32 -24.06
C VAL A 99 13.87 -0.71 -22.74
N LYS A 100 12.60 -1.14 -22.76
CA LYS A 100 11.87 -1.56 -21.56
C LYS A 100 12.58 -2.73 -20.87
N HIS A 101 12.96 -3.76 -21.63
CA HIS A 101 13.60 -4.95 -21.07
C HIS A 101 15.01 -4.66 -20.53
N LEU A 102 15.78 -3.80 -21.20
CA LEU A 102 17.11 -3.40 -20.74
C LEU A 102 17.04 -2.53 -19.48
N ASN A 103 16.04 -1.66 -19.39
CA ASN A 103 15.78 -0.86 -18.18
C ASN A 103 15.37 -1.75 -17.00
N GLU A 104 14.49 -2.73 -17.25
CA GLU A 104 14.09 -3.70 -16.23
C GLU A 104 15.28 -4.56 -15.76
N LEU A 105 16.16 -4.96 -16.68
CA LEU A 105 17.39 -5.65 -16.33
C LEU A 105 18.30 -4.78 -15.44
N ASP A 106 18.46 -3.50 -15.75
CA ASP A 106 19.26 -2.59 -14.94
C ASP A 106 18.63 -2.40 -13.54
N ARG A 107 17.29 -2.37 -13.43
CA ARG A 107 16.57 -2.39 -12.14
C ARG A 107 16.88 -3.65 -11.34
N LEU A 108 16.73 -4.83 -11.94
CA LEU A 108 16.99 -6.11 -11.28
C LEU A 108 18.45 -6.27 -10.84
N VAL A 109 19.40 -5.79 -11.65
CA VAL A 109 20.82 -5.75 -11.28
C VAL A 109 21.06 -4.80 -10.10
N GLY A 110 20.40 -3.64 -10.08
CA GLY A 110 20.45 -2.71 -8.94
C GLY A 110 19.95 -3.34 -7.66
N GLU A 111 18.79 -3.99 -7.68
CA GLU A 111 18.21 -4.69 -6.52
C GLU A 111 19.06 -5.88 -6.07
N ALA A 112 19.68 -6.61 -7.01
CA ALA A 112 20.57 -7.71 -6.67
C ALA A 112 21.87 -7.22 -6.00
N LYS A 113 22.41 -6.07 -6.43
CA LYS A 113 23.55 -5.42 -5.78
C LYS A 113 23.19 -4.93 -4.39
N ALA A 114 22.07 -4.21 -4.24
CA ALA A 114 21.59 -3.76 -2.94
C ALA A 114 21.40 -4.93 -1.96
N ARG A 115 20.80 -6.04 -2.41
CA ARG A 115 20.68 -7.27 -1.59
C ARG A 115 22.04 -7.84 -1.19
N LYS A 116 23.00 -7.90 -2.11
CA LYS A 116 24.37 -8.37 -1.80
C LYS A 116 25.05 -7.46 -0.77
N ASP A 117 24.88 -6.14 -0.90
CA ASP A 117 25.50 -5.18 0.02
C ASP A 117 24.88 -5.29 1.42
N HIS A 118 23.55 -5.45 1.52
CA HIS A 118 22.85 -5.71 2.79
C HIS A 118 23.17 -7.08 3.41
N GLU A 119 23.32 -8.14 2.60
CA GLU A 119 23.73 -9.48 3.04
C GLU A 119 25.20 -9.51 3.49
N GLY A 120 26.06 -8.65 2.94
CA GLY A 120 27.46 -8.51 3.34
C GLY A 120 27.69 -7.83 4.69
N GLU A 121 26.71 -7.07 5.20
CA GLU A 121 26.75 -6.44 6.52
C GLU A 121 26.16 -7.33 7.63
N ASN A 122 25.17 -8.17 7.31
CA ASN A 122 24.58 -9.17 8.21
C ASN A 122 24.99 -10.58 7.74
N GLY A 123 26.22 -10.97 8.07
CA GLY A 123 26.86 -12.19 7.55
C GLY A 123 26.04 -13.47 7.70
N ASP A 124 25.53 -13.97 6.59
CA ASP A 124 25.32 -15.40 6.35
C ASP A 124 25.92 -15.76 4.99
N GLU A 125 27.18 -16.21 4.99
CA GLU A 125 27.92 -16.64 3.78
C GLU A 125 27.39 -17.98 3.20
N GLY A 126 26.29 -18.53 3.70
CA GLY A 126 25.94 -19.94 3.53
C GLY A 126 25.02 -20.28 2.35
N GLN A 127 24.10 -19.41 1.93
CA GLN A 127 23.12 -19.78 0.90
C GLN A 127 23.57 -19.37 -0.49
N ARG A 128 24.24 -20.30 -1.19
CA ARG A 128 24.39 -20.24 -2.64
C ARG A 128 23.01 -19.95 -3.24
N LYS A 129 22.87 -18.78 -3.85
CA LYS A 129 21.67 -18.37 -4.58
C LYS A 129 21.37 -19.45 -5.62
N THR A 130 20.38 -20.30 -5.32
CA THR A 130 19.97 -21.38 -6.21
C THR A 130 19.60 -20.76 -7.55
N ALA A 131 20.29 -21.17 -8.60
CA ALA A 131 20.04 -20.57 -9.90
C ALA A 131 18.59 -20.91 -10.32
N PRO A 132 17.84 -19.97 -10.91
CA PRO A 132 16.43 -20.19 -11.21
C PRO A 132 16.19 -21.38 -12.17
N HIS A 133 17.19 -21.75 -12.98
CA HIS A 133 17.12 -22.92 -13.87
C HIS A 133 17.32 -24.27 -13.15
N THR A 134 17.75 -24.26 -11.89
CA THR A 134 17.88 -25.47 -11.07
C THR A 134 16.72 -25.64 -10.09
N LEU A 135 15.74 -24.73 -10.08
CA LEU A 135 14.54 -24.89 -9.26
C LEU A 135 13.61 -25.95 -9.85
N GLY A 136 13.10 -26.85 -9.00
CA GLY A 136 12.08 -27.81 -9.40
C GLY A 136 10.72 -27.15 -9.63
N ALA A 137 9.82 -27.86 -10.33
CA ALA A 137 8.46 -27.37 -10.57
C ALA A 137 7.69 -27.08 -9.27
N GLU A 138 7.86 -27.91 -8.24
CA GLU A 138 7.25 -27.68 -6.93
C GLU A 138 7.76 -26.43 -6.24
N ASP A 139 9.06 -26.13 -6.35
CA ASP A 139 9.66 -24.97 -5.70
C ASP A 139 9.17 -23.67 -6.37
N LEU A 140 9.05 -23.67 -7.70
CA LEU A 140 8.45 -22.56 -8.45
C LEU A 140 6.98 -22.35 -8.07
N TYR A 141 6.22 -23.44 -7.96
CA TYR A 141 4.81 -23.38 -7.56
C TYR A 141 4.65 -22.82 -6.14
N LYS A 142 5.44 -23.32 -5.18
CA LYS A 142 5.44 -22.83 -3.80
C LYS A 142 5.89 -21.37 -3.72
N ALA A 143 6.95 -20.99 -4.43
CA ALA A 143 7.44 -19.61 -4.47
C ALA A 143 6.38 -18.63 -4.98
N HIS A 144 5.60 -19.03 -5.99
CA HIS A 144 4.51 -18.20 -6.53
C HIS A 144 3.29 -18.14 -5.61
N LEU A 145 2.95 -19.23 -4.91
CA LEU A 145 1.81 -19.25 -3.99
C LEU A 145 2.07 -18.56 -2.67
N THR A 146 3.31 -18.61 -2.18
CA THR A 146 3.71 -18.05 -0.89
C THR A 146 3.24 -16.60 -0.66
N PRO A 147 3.43 -15.63 -1.58
CA PRO A 147 2.97 -14.26 -1.34
C PRO A 147 1.45 -14.15 -1.17
N TYR A 148 0.65 -14.88 -1.95
CA TYR A 148 -0.81 -14.89 -1.82
C TYR A 148 -1.27 -15.50 -0.50
N LEU A 149 -0.61 -16.59 -0.08
CA LEU A 149 -0.90 -17.23 1.20
C LEU A 149 -0.50 -16.33 2.38
N GLN A 150 0.61 -15.60 2.26
CA GLN A 150 1.04 -14.63 3.26
C GLN A 150 0.05 -13.45 3.39
N GLU A 151 -0.44 -12.91 2.27
CA GLU A 151 -1.47 -11.86 2.28
C GLU A 151 -2.79 -12.34 2.88
N ALA A 152 -3.21 -13.56 2.54
CA ALA A 152 -4.40 -14.17 3.13
C ALA A 152 -4.22 -14.40 4.64
N GLN A 153 -3.04 -14.86 5.06
CA GLN A 153 -2.69 -15.06 6.46
C GLN A 153 -2.70 -13.75 7.24
N SER A 154 -2.09 -12.69 6.72
CA SER A 154 -2.08 -11.38 7.39
C SER A 154 -3.50 -10.83 7.54
N THR A 155 -4.30 -10.92 6.48
CA THR A 155 -5.72 -10.49 6.51
C THR A 155 -6.54 -11.25 7.54
N LEU A 156 -6.35 -12.56 7.65
CA LEU A 156 -7.04 -13.38 8.65
C LEU A 156 -6.57 -13.06 10.07
N ASN A 157 -5.28 -12.83 10.26
CA ASN A 157 -4.71 -12.47 11.55
C ASN A 157 -5.25 -11.11 12.04
N ASP A 158 -5.35 -10.13 11.14
CA ASP A 158 -5.93 -8.82 11.46
C ASP A 158 -7.40 -8.94 11.87
N ARG A 159 -8.18 -9.74 11.16
CA ARG A 159 -9.59 -10.01 11.52
C ARG A 159 -9.70 -10.70 12.87
N LEU A 160 -8.86 -11.69 13.12
CA LEU A 160 -8.82 -12.42 14.38
C LEU A 160 -8.47 -11.47 15.54
N GLN A 161 -7.49 -10.58 15.35
CA GLN A 161 -7.12 -9.57 16.34
C GLN A 161 -8.28 -8.61 16.64
N VAL A 162 -8.99 -8.15 15.61
CA VAL A 162 -10.18 -7.30 15.78
C VAL A 162 -11.27 -8.03 16.55
N THR A 163 -11.57 -9.29 16.20
CA THR A 163 -12.58 -10.09 16.90
C THR A 163 -12.18 -10.36 18.35
N HIS A 164 -10.90 -10.64 18.64
CA HIS A 164 -10.44 -10.80 20.02
C HIS A 164 -10.58 -9.52 20.83
N ALA A 165 -10.27 -8.35 20.24
CA ALA A 165 -10.46 -7.07 20.91
C ALA A 165 -11.95 -6.82 21.24
N GLN A 166 -12.85 -7.06 20.28
CA GLN A 166 -14.30 -6.94 20.48
C GLN A 166 -14.83 -7.91 21.55
N ASN A 167 -14.37 -9.16 21.53
CA ASN A 167 -14.77 -10.16 22.52
C ASN A 167 -14.28 -9.78 23.92
N ALA A 168 -13.08 -9.21 24.04
CA ALA A 168 -12.55 -8.73 25.32
C ALA A 168 -13.39 -7.57 25.87
N GLU A 169 -13.76 -6.60 25.02
CA GLU A 169 -14.64 -5.47 25.38
C GLU A 169 -16.04 -5.94 25.82
N LEU A 170 -16.64 -6.86 25.05
CA LEU A 170 -17.94 -7.45 25.37
C LEU A 170 -17.89 -8.23 26.70
N ALA A 171 -16.84 -9.02 26.92
CA ALA A 171 -16.65 -9.76 28.16
C ALA A 171 -16.54 -8.81 29.36
N GLN A 172 -15.82 -7.70 29.21
CA GLN A 172 -15.68 -6.68 30.25
C GLN A 172 -17.02 -6.00 30.56
N THR A 173 -17.80 -5.69 29.52
CA THR A 173 -19.14 -5.10 29.64
C THR A 173 -20.10 -6.06 30.38
N VAL A 174 -20.11 -7.34 30.00
CA VAL A 174 -20.95 -8.36 30.66
C VAL A 174 -20.56 -8.52 32.12
N GLN A 175 -19.28 -8.50 32.45
CA GLN A 175 -18.82 -8.55 33.84
C GLN A 175 -19.27 -7.33 34.64
N ALA A 176 -19.14 -6.12 34.08
CA ALA A 176 -19.62 -4.90 34.72
C ALA A 176 -21.14 -4.93 34.97
N GLN A 177 -21.91 -5.36 33.97
CA GLN A 177 -23.36 -5.52 34.09
C GLN A 177 -23.75 -6.57 35.14
N ARG A 178 -23.02 -7.68 35.24
CA ARG A 178 -23.27 -8.70 36.28
C ARG A 178 -23.07 -8.14 37.69
N LEU A 179 -22.02 -7.35 37.91
CA LEU A 179 -21.77 -6.68 39.19
C LEU A 179 -22.85 -5.62 39.50
N GLU A 180 -23.31 -4.89 38.49
CA GLU A 180 -24.40 -3.94 38.64
C GLU A 180 -25.72 -4.64 39.02
N ILE A 181 -26.05 -5.76 38.36
CA ILE A 181 -27.23 -6.57 38.70
C ILE A 181 -27.13 -7.09 40.13
N GLU A 182 -25.98 -7.62 40.55
CA GLU A 182 -25.77 -8.11 41.92
C GLU A 182 -25.99 -6.98 42.95
N LYS A 183 -25.48 -5.77 42.66
CA LYS A 183 -25.71 -4.59 43.49
C LYS A 183 -27.19 -4.21 43.54
N LEU A 184 -27.88 -4.18 42.40
CA LEU A 184 -29.30 -3.86 42.33
C LEU A 184 -30.15 -4.89 43.09
N LEU A 185 -29.84 -6.18 42.97
CA LEU A 185 -30.52 -7.24 43.72
C LEU A 185 -30.33 -7.06 45.23
N SER A 186 -29.10 -6.82 45.69
CA SER A 186 -28.84 -6.55 47.12
C SER A 186 -29.58 -5.31 47.64
N HIS A 187 -29.73 -4.29 46.81
CA HIS A 187 -30.49 -3.08 47.15
C HIS A 187 -31.99 -3.37 47.24
N VAL A 188 -32.54 -4.12 46.29
CA VAL A 188 -33.95 -4.54 46.33
C VAL A 188 -34.22 -5.43 47.55
N GLU A 189 -33.33 -6.38 47.87
CA GLU A 189 -33.44 -7.21 49.07
C GLU A 189 -33.45 -6.37 50.35
N SER A 190 -32.61 -5.33 50.44
CA SER A 190 -32.63 -4.39 51.56
C SER A 190 -33.95 -3.61 51.64
N VAL A 191 -34.47 -3.11 50.52
CA VAL A 191 -35.73 -2.36 50.49
C VAL A 191 -36.92 -3.26 50.85
N VAL A 192 -36.91 -4.53 50.42
CA VAL A 192 -37.92 -5.51 50.82
C VAL A 192 -37.84 -5.78 52.33
N ALA A 193 -36.65 -5.97 52.88
CA ALA A 193 -36.47 -6.15 54.32
C ALA A 193 -36.94 -4.92 55.12
N ASP A 194 -36.67 -3.70 54.63
CA ASP A 194 -37.15 -2.46 55.24
C ASP A 194 -38.68 -2.35 55.19
N LEU A 195 -39.32 -2.75 54.07
CA LEU A 195 -40.78 -2.78 53.94
C LEU A 195 -41.42 -3.84 54.85
N GLU A 196 -40.82 -5.03 54.96
CA GLU A 196 -41.25 -6.06 55.90
C GLU A 196 -41.11 -5.58 57.35
N GLY A 197 -40.01 -4.89 57.68
CA GLY A 197 -39.81 -4.22 58.96
C GLY A 197 -40.87 -3.15 59.25
N ALA A 198 -41.19 -2.30 58.27
CA ALA A 198 -42.23 -1.28 58.40
C ALA A 198 -43.63 -1.90 58.54
N ALA A 199 -43.94 -2.96 57.77
CA ALA A 199 -45.22 -3.67 57.85
C ALA A 199 -45.39 -4.37 59.21
N THR A 200 -44.35 -5.04 59.71
CA THR A 200 -44.38 -5.66 61.04
C THR A 200 -44.56 -4.61 62.13
N ALA A 201 -43.82 -3.50 62.09
CA ALA A 201 -44.00 -2.37 63.02
C ALA A 201 -45.42 -1.78 62.97
N ALA A 202 -46.00 -1.61 61.78
CA ALA A 202 -47.38 -1.14 61.62
C ALA A 202 -48.41 -2.12 62.21
N THR A 203 -48.22 -3.44 62.03
CA THR A 203 -49.10 -4.44 62.65
C THR A 203 -48.96 -4.49 64.17
N GLN A 204 -47.76 -4.30 64.72
CA GLN A 204 -47.53 -4.22 66.16
C GLN A 204 -48.18 -2.96 66.74
N PHE A 205 -47.95 -1.81 66.11
CA PHE A 205 -48.60 -0.55 66.48
C PHE A 205 -50.13 -0.66 66.46
N SER A 206 -50.69 -1.34 65.45
CA SER A 206 -52.13 -1.59 65.36
C SER A 206 -52.67 -2.55 66.44
N LYS A 207 -51.85 -3.47 66.96
CA LYS A 207 -52.20 -4.36 68.06
C LYS A 207 -52.06 -3.69 69.43
N GLU A 208 -51.04 -2.85 69.60
CA GLU A 208 -50.79 -2.12 70.85
C GLU A 208 -51.79 -0.98 71.07
N HIS A 209 -52.28 -0.34 70.00
CA HIS A 209 -53.36 0.65 70.08
C HIS A 209 -54.77 0.02 70.06
N HIS A 210 -55.10 -0.76 71.10
CA HIS A 210 -56.45 -1.30 71.36
C HIS A 210 -57.53 -0.19 71.31
N LEU A 211 -57.21 1.01 71.80
CA LEU A 211 -58.07 2.20 71.78
C LEU A 211 -58.53 2.62 70.37
N ARG A 212 -57.71 2.38 69.33
CA ARG A 212 -58.08 2.72 67.96
C ARG A 212 -58.98 1.67 67.34
N GLN A 213 -58.81 0.40 67.71
CA GLN A 213 -59.75 -0.67 67.35
C GLN A 213 -61.10 -0.45 68.03
N ASP A 214 -61.11 -0.08 69.32
CA ASP A 214 -62.32 0.28 70.06
C ASP A 214 -63.00 1.52 69.47
N ALA A 215 -62.25 2.55 69.07
CA ALA A 215 -62.81 3.73 68.43
C ALA A 215 -63.46 3.44 67.07
N VAL A 216 -62.85 2.55 66.26
CA VAL A 216 -63.42 2.12 64.98
C VAL A 216 -64.62 1.19 65.17
N GLN A 217 -64.62 0.38 66.24
CA GLN A 217 -65.77 -0.43 66.65
C GLN A 217 -66.93 0.47 67.08
N MET A 218 -66.68 1.48 67.93
CA MET A 218 -67.69 2.44 68.36
C MET A 218 -68.23 3.28 67.19
N ASP A 219 -67.39 3.73 66.25
CA ASP A 219 -67.83 4.51 65.08
C ASP A 219 -68.72 3.66 64.13
N LYS A 220 -68.44 2.36 64.01
CA LYS A 220 -69.33 1.41 63.32
C LYS A 220 -70.64 1.19 64.06
N GLU A 221 -70.61 1.14 65.39
CA GLU A 221 -71.82 1.02 66.22
C GLU A 221 -72.70 2.28 66.13
N VAL A 222 -72.08 3.48 66.06
CA VAL A 222 -72.77 4.77 65.89
C VAL A 222 -73.37 4.91 64.48
N ASN A 223 -72.65 4.53 63.42
CA ASN A 223 -73.17 4.57 62.05
C ASN A 223 -74.16 3.44 61.74
N ALA A 224 -74.16 2.35 62.50
CA ALA A 224 -75.12 1.25 62.37
C ALA A 224 -76.41 1.46 63.19
N GLN A 225 -76.50 2.53 63.99
CA GLN A 225 -77.74 2.94 64.67
C GLN A 225 -78.58 3.85 63.77
N PRO A 226 -79.74 3.40 63.26
CA PRO A 226 -80.63 4.24 62.50
C PRO A 226 -81.51 5.07 63.44
N GLY A 227 -81.44 6.40 63.31
CA GLY A 227 -82.55 7.32 63.58
C GLY A 227 -82.91 7.61 65.04
N LEU A 228 -82.77 8.90 65.40
CA LEU A 228 -83.81 9.71 66.02
C LEU A 228 -83.60 11.17 65.62
#